data_AF-A0A376MWQ5-F1
#
_entry.id   AF-A0A376MWQ5-F1
#
_cell.length_a   1.000
_cell.length_b   1.000
_cell.length_c   1.000
_cell.angle_alpha   90.00
_cell.angle_beta   90.00
_cell.angle_gamma   90.00
#
_symmetry.space_group_name_H-M   'P 1'
#
loop_
_entity.id
_entity.type
_entity.pdbx_description
1 polymer ?
#
loop_
_entity_poly.entity_id
_entity_poly.type
_entity_poly.pdbx_seq_one_letter_code
_entity_poly.pdbx_strand_id
1 'polypeptide(L)'
;MPRSSNVSTSSAYAPTLKAASVISTLTSALNRGKNWHVLLRPEDLRVEEINDDNHAEGLIGYVRERNYKGMTLESVVELENGKMVMVSEFFNEDDPDFDHSLDQKMAINWVESWEVVLADEEHK
;
A
#
# COMPACT_ATOMS: atom_id res chain seq x y z
N MET A 1 15.50 46.52 4.21
CA MET A 1 15.74 45.10 3.87
C MET A 1 14.42 44.34 3.98
N PRO A 2 13.86 43.77 2.91
CA PRO A 2 12.70 42.90 3.03
C PRO A 2 13.14 41.45 3.22
N ARG A 3 12.57 40.77 4.23
CA ARG A 3 12.72 39.33 4.44
C ARG A 3 11.96 38.60 3.33
N SER A 4 12.67 37.75 2.59
CA SER A 4 12.11 36.83 1.60
C SER A 4 11.11 35.87 2.26
N SER A 5 9.89 35.89 1.76
CA SER A 5 8.91 34.83 1.89
C SER A 5 9.45 33.56 1.22
N ASN A 6 9.70 32.50 1.99
CA ASN A 6 9.99 31.20 1.41
C ASN A 6 8.69 30.40 1.28
N VAL A 7 8.46 30.09 0.01
CA VAL A 7 7.41 29.34 -0.64
C VAL A 7 7.23 27.95 -0.02
N SER A 8 5.96 27.57 0.10
CA SER A 8 5.43 26.25 0.43
C SER A 8 6.12 25.13 -0.36
N THR A 9 6.74 24.18 0.34
CA THR A 9 7.00 22.85 -0.23
C THR A 9 5.83 21.92 0.10
N SER A 10 4.78 22.00 -0.73
CA SER A 10 3.84 20.89 -0.88
C SER A 10 4.46 19.91 -1.87
N SER A 11 5.04 18.83 -1.36
CA SER A 11 5.41 17.68 -2.16
C SER A 11 4.76 16.43 -1.57
N ALA A 12 3.43 16.44 -1.49
CA ALA A 12 2.65 15.21 -1.44
C ALA A 12 2.79 14.54 -2.81
N TYR A 13 3.77 13.64 -2.92
CA TYR A 13 3.84 12.68 -4.01
C TYR A 13 2.55 11.85 -3.95
N ALA A 14 1.79 11.82 -5.04
CA ALA A 14 0.57 11.02 -5.18
C ALA A 14 0.94 9.63 -5.74
N PRO A 15 1.09 8.58 -4.90
CA PRO A 15 1.53 7.25 -5.32
C PRO A 15 0.49 6.49 -6.15
N THR A 16 -0.81 6.79 -6.06
CA THR A 16 -1.87 6.00 -6.73
C THR A 16 -1.87 6.19 -8.23
N LEU A 17 -1.61 7.42 -8.71
CA LEU A 17 -1.49 7.68 -10.14
C LEU A 17 -0.30 6.93 -10.74
N LYS A 18 0.72 6.62 -9.95
CA LYS A 18 1.92 5.92 -10.42
C LYS A 18 1.80 4.41 -10.36
N ALA A 19 1.34 3.81 -9.26
CA ALA A 19 1.18 2.35 -9.18
C ALA A 19 0.16 1.82 -10.22
N ALA A 20 -0.99 2.51 -10.36
CA ALA A 20 -1.94 2.22 -11.42
C ALA A 20 -1.37 2.50 -12.82
N SER A 21 -0.56 3.56 -12.99
CA SER A 21 0.14 3.86 -14.25
C SER A 21 1.18 2.79 -14.60
N VAL A 22 1.92 2.24 -13.64
CA VAL A 22 2.94 1.22 -13.88
C VAL A 22 2.27 -0.09 -14.29
N ILE A 23 1.26 -0.56 -13.54
CA ILE A 23 0.50 -1.76 -13.91
C ILE A 23 -0.20 -1.54 -15.27
N SER A 24 -0.78 -0.37 -15.52
CA SER A 24 -1.38 -0.01 -16.81
C SER A 24 -0.36 0.03 -17.95
N THR A 25 0.85 0.52 -17.72
CA THR A 25 1.91 0.61 -18.75
C THR A 25 2.47 -0.78 -19.08
N LEU A 26 2.72 -1.60 -18.06
CA LEU A 26 3.14 -2.99 -18.21
C LEU A 26 2.07 -3.80 -18.97
N THR A 27 0.80 -3.66 -18.59
CA THR A 27 -0.31 -4.38 -19.23
C THR A 27 -0.68 -3.84 -20.61
N SER A 28 -0.45 -2.56 -20.91
CA SER A 28 -0.69 -1.99 -22.25
C SER A 28 0.30 -2.49 -23.31
N ALA A 29 1.53 -2.83 -22.90
CA ALA A 29 2.51 -3.50 -23.74
C ALA A 29 2.19 -5.00 -23.95
N LEU A 30 1.36 -5.56 -23.07
CA LEU A 30 0.90 -6.94 -23.11
C LEU A 30 -0.49 -7.00 -23.78
N ASN A 31 -0.85 -8.14 -24.38
CA ASN A 31 -2.06 -8.24 -25.20
C ASN A 31 -3.33 -7.82 -24.45
N ARG A 32 -3.95 -6.70 -24.89
CA ARG A 32 -5.24 -6.20 -24.37
C ARG A 32 -6.30 -7.30 -24.43
N GLY A 33 -7.00 -7.52 -23.32
CA GLY A 33 -8.07 -8.53 -23.20
C GLY A 33 -7.67 -9.84 -22.52
N LYS A 34 -6.40 -9.98 -22.10
CA LYS A 34 -5.99 -11.07 -21.20
C LYS A 34 -6.06 -10.61 -19.75
N ASN A 35 -6.44 -11.54 -18.87
CA ASN A 35 -6.31 -11.36 -17.44
C ASN A 35 -4.84 -11.51 -17.03
N TRP A 36 -4.46 -10.81 -15.97
CA TRP A 36 -3.13 -10.84 -15.40
C TRP A 36 -3.26 -10.93 -13.88
N HIS A 37 -2.34 -11.68 -13.27
CA HIS A 37 -2.21 -11.75 -11.83
C HIS A 37 -1.05 -10.87 -11.40
N VAL A 38 -1.24 -10.11 -10.33
CA VAL A 38 -0.20 -9.31 -9.69
C VAL A 38 0.11 -9.94 -8.35
N LEU A 39 1.37 -10.31 -8.15
CA LEU A 39 1.87 -10.84 -6.90
C LEU A 39 2.70 -9.75 -6.19
N LEU A 40 2.34 -9.50 -4.94
CA LEU A 40 3.05 -8.63 -4.02
C LEU A 40 3.39 -9.44 -2.77
N ARG A 41 4.61 -9.27 -2.26
CA ARG A 41 5.00 -9.92 -1.01
C ARG A 41 4.51 -9.07 0.17
N PRO A 42 4.13 -9.68 1.31
CA PRO A 42 3.65 -8.96 2.48
C PRO A 42 4.58 -7.85 2.97
N GLU A 43 5.89 -8.05 2.87
CA GLU A 43 6.94 -7.09 3.28
C GLU A 43 7.11 -5.89 2.31
N ASP A 44 6.56 -6.00 1.10
CA ASP A 44 6.62 -4.95 0.08
C ASP A 44 5.45 -3.96 0.23
N LEU A 45 4.43 -4.34 1.02
CA LEU A 45 3.28 -3.52 1.33
C LEU A 45 3.62 -2.46 2.39
N ARG A 46 2.92 -1.33 2.31
CA ARG A 46 2.98 -0.21 3.24
C ARG A 46 1.56 0.12 3.68
N VAL A 47 1.38 0.41 4.96
CA VAL A 47 0.08 0.84 5.48
C VAL A 47 0.17 2.24 6.05
N GLU A 48 -0.88 3.01 5.83
CA GLU A 48 -1.04 4.35 6.36
C GLU A 48 -2.41 4.45 7.04
N GLU A 49 -2.44 5.01 8.25
CA GLU A 49 -3.68 5.24 8.98
C GLU A 49 -4.52 6.32 8.29
N ILE A 50 -5.80 6.02 8.11
CA ILE A 50 -6.76 6.99 7.56
C ILE A 50 -7.51 7.66 8.70
N ASN A 51 -7.22 8.95 8.89
CA ASN A 51 -7.93 9.82 9.82
C ASN A 51 -8.95 10.69 9.07
N ASP A 52 -9.96 11.23 9.77
CA ASP A 52 -11.15 11.91 9.19
C ASP A 52 -10.84 13.04 8.19
N ASP A 53 -9.64 13.64 8.26
CA ASP A 53 -9.21 14.73 7.37
C ASP A 53 -8.23 14.30 6.26
N ASN A 54 -7.80 13.04 6.23
CA ASN A 54 -6.82 12.53 5.27
C ASN A 54 -7.50 11.77 4.13
N HIS A 55 -7.42 12.34 2.92
CA HIS A 55 -7.55 11.55 1.69
C HIS A 55 -6.33 10.62 1.59
N ALA A 56 -6.49 9.38 2.03
CA ALA A 56 -5.48 8.36 1.82
C ALA A 56 -5.71 7.66 0.48
N GLU A 57 -4.61 7.50 -0.24
CA GLU A 57 -4.51 6.92 -1.55
C GLU A 57 -4.12 5.42 -1.39
N GLY A 58 -4.75 4.48 -2.11
CA GLY A 58 -4.43 3.05 -2.01
C GLY A 58 -5.64 2.12 -1.86
N LEU A 59 -5.38 0.84 -1.53
CA LEU A 59 -6.43 -0.15 -1.24
C LEU A 59 -6.92 0.04 0.20
N ILE A 60 -8.20 0.34 0.38
CA ILE A 60 -8.76 0.67 1.68
C ILE A 60 -9.23 -0.60 2.40
N GLY A 61 -8.90 -0.70 3.69
CA GLY A 61 -9.31 -1.81 4.53
C GLY A 61 -9.23 -1.53 6.03
N TYR A 62 -9.50 -2.57 6.82
CA TYR A 62 -9.58 -2.54 8.28
C TYR A 62 -8.70 -3.62 8.89
N VAL A 63 -7.92 -3.27 9.91
CA VAL A 63 -7.06 -4.24 10.62
C VAL A 63 -7.91 -5.25 11.38
N ARG A 64 -7.73 -6.55 11.12
CA ARG A 64 -8.46 -7.64 11.79
C ARG A 64 -7.59 -8.45 12.72
N GLU A 65 -6.33 -8.63 12.38
CA GLU A 65 -5.38 -9.37 13.20
C GLU A 65 -4.03 -8.67 13.22
N ARG A 66 -3.30 -8.83 14.33
CA ARG A 66 -1.95 -8.33 14.53
C ARG A 66 -1.14 -9.38 15.28
N ASN A 67 0.03 -9.70 14.75
CA ASN A 67 0.92 -10.71 15.29
C ASN A 67 2.33 -10.13 15.39
N TYR A 68 2.81 -9.93 16.62
CA TYR A 68 4.18 -9.49 16.88
C TYR A 68 5.12 -10.70 16.86
N LYS A 69 6.13 -10.66 15.98
CA LYS A 69 7.14 -11.72 15.82
C LYS A 69 8.55 -11.13 15.89
N GLY A 70 9.04 -10.94 17.10
CA GLY A 70 10.38 -10.40 17.33
C GLY A 70 10.49 -8.95 16.84
N MET A 71 11.07 -8.75 15.65
CA MET A 71 11.28 -7.43 15.04
C MET A 71 10.23 -7.08 13.97
N THR A 72 9.20 -7.90 13.79
CA THR A 72 8.16 -7.63 12.79
C THR A 72 6.77 -7.61 13.40
N LEU A 73 5.92 -6.75 12.83
CA LEU A 73 4.47 -6.75 13.02
C LEU A 73 3.83 -7.30 11.75
N GLU A 74 3.18 -8.45 11.88
CA GLU A 74 2.35 -9.01 10.82
C GLU A 74 0.90 -8.62 11.07
N SER A 75 0.32 -7.87 10.15
CA SER A 75 -1.08 -7.43 10.21
C SER A 75 -1.90 -8.09 9.12
N VAL A 76 -3.12 -8.51 9.45
CA VAL A 76 -4.11 -8.93 8.47
C VAL A 76 -5.13 -7.82 8.32
N VAL A 77 -5.27 -7.30 7.10
CA VAL A 77 -6.19 -6.22 6.75
C VAL A 77 -7.29 -6.77 5.86
N GLU A 78 -8.54 -6.59 6.26
CA GLU A 78 -9.70 -6.88 5.43
C GLU A 78 -10.01 -5.66 4.56
N LEU A 79 -9.89 -5.81 3.24
CA LEU A 79 -10.26 -4.78 2.28
C LEU A 79 -11.78 -4.60 2.20
N GLU A 80 -12.24 -3.44 1.72
CA GLU A 80 -13.67 -3.16 1.52
C GLU A 80 -14.40 -4.16 0.61
N ASN A 81 -13.66 -4.89 -0.23
CA ASN A 81 -14.19 -5.95 -1.09
C ASN A 81 -14.23 -7.33 -0.42
N GLY A 82 -13.92 -7.43 0.88
CA GLY A 82 -13.90 -8.66 1.68
C GLY A 82 -12.68 -9.55 1.49
N LYS A 83 -11.68 -9.13 0.71
CA LYS A 83 -10.41 -9.86 0.59
C LYS A 83 -9.51 -9.56 1.78
N MET A 84 -8.78 -10.57 2.24
CA MET A 84 -7.77 -10.44 3.29
C MET A 84 -6.39 -10.21 2.67
N VAL A 85 -5.66 -9.21 3.17
CA VAL A 85 -4.29 -8.89 2.78
C VAL A 85 -3.39 -8.99 4.00
N MET A 86 -2.26 -9.68 3.85
CA MET A 86 -1.25 -9.78 4.89
C MET A 86 -0.15 -8.76 4.63
N VAL A 87 0.16 -7.95 5.65
CA VAL A 87 1.20 -6.92 5.64
C VAL A 87 2.24 -7.31 6.67
N SER A 88 3.52 -7.18 6.34
CA SER A 88 4.63 -7.43 7.27
C SER A 88 5.52 -6.21 7.35
N GLU A 89 5.51 -5.52 8.49
CA GLU A 89 6.33 -4.33 8.71
C GLU A 89 7.44 -4.61 9.73
N PHE A 90 8.58 -3.95 9.54
CA PHE A 90 9.62 -3.95 10.57
C PHE A 90 9.20 -3.03 11.70
N PHE A 91 9.17 -3.57 12.91
CA PHE A 91 8.96 -2.80 14.12
C PHE A 91 10.18 -1.93 14.40
N ASN A 92 9.94 -0.64 14.64
CA ASN A 92 10.93 0.24 15.21
C ASN A 92 10.63 0.44 16.70
N GLU A 93 11.49 -0.08 17.57
CA GLU A 93 11.32 0.01 19.04
C GLU A 93 11.26 1.45 19.55
N ASP A 94 11.85 2.38 18.79
CA ASP A 94 11.89 3.79 19.12
C ASP A 94 10.67 4.58 18.60
N ASP A 95 9.72 3.94 17.90
CA ASP A 95 8.50 4.58 17.37
C ASP A 95 7.30 4.35 18.32
N PRO A 96 6.92 5.35 19.16
CA PRO A 96 5.87 5.20 20.15
C PRO A 96 4.46 5.10 19.55
N ASP A 97 4.28 5.44 18.27
CA ASP A 97 2.99 5.51 17.59
C ASP A 97 2.76 4.33 16.63
N PHE A 98 3.65 3.32 16.63
CA PHE A 98 3.60 2.19 15.69
C PHE A 98 2.53 1.13 16.00
N ASP A 99 1.60 1.39 16.94
CA ASP A 99 0.55 0.43 17.29
C ASP A 99 -0.75 0.65 16.51
N HIS A 100 -0.87 -0.03 15.36
CA HIS A 100 -2.10 -0.08 14.58
C HIS A 100 -3.23 -0.65 15.43
N SER A 101 -4.33 0.05 15.68
CA SER A 101 -5.44 -0.52 16.46
C SER A 101 -6.22 -1.61 15.69
N LEU A 102 -6.91 -2.51 16.41
CA LEU A 102 -7.90 -3.38 15.76
C LEU A 102 -9.04 -2.51 15.22
N ASP A 103 -9.61 -2.93 14.09
CA ASP A 103 -10.64 -2.20 13.34
C ASP A 103 -10.21 -0.81 12.86
N GLN A 104 -8.91 -0.48 12.98
CA GLN A 104 -8.36 0.76 12.46
C GLN A 104 -8.46 0.77 10.93
N LYS A 105 -8.90 1.90 10.38
CA LYS A 105 -9.01 2.10 8.94
C LYS A 105 -7.64 2.43 8.36
N MET A 106 -7.23 1.67 7.35
CA MET A 106 -5.91 1.75 6.73
C MET A 106 -6.02 1.87 5.21
N ALA A 107 -5.06 2.58 4.63
CA ALA A 107 -4.77 2.52 3.20
C ALA A 107 -3.53 1.63 2.99
N ILE A 108 -3.63 0.66 2.08
CA ILE A 108 -2.53 -0.23 1.68
C ILE A 108 -1.96 0.25 0.35
N ASN A 109 -0.64 0.47 0.34
CA ASN A 109 0.18 0.74 -0.83
C ASN A 109 1.35 -0.23 -0.90
N TRP A 110 2.21 -0.10 -1.90
CA TRP A 110 3.45 -0.89 -2.02
C TRP A 110 4.53 -0.10 -2.75
N VAL A 111 5.78 -0.57 -2.65
CA VAL A 111 6.91 0.02 -3.37
C VAL A 111 6.77 -0.28 -4.87
N GLU A 112 6.81 0.76 -5.70
CA GLU A 112 6.71 0.62 -7.16
C GLU A 112 7.80 -0.28 -7.75
N SER A 113 7.46 -1.03 -8.80
CA SER A 113 8.35 -1.96 -9.52
C SER A 113 8.78 -3.20 -8.73
N TRP A 114 8.16 -3.45 -7.58
CA TRP A 114 8.36 -4.67 -6.79
C TRP A 114 7.25 -5.69 -7.04
N GLU A 115 6.26 -5.34 -7.85
CA GLU A 115 5.24 -6.27 -8.33
C GLU A 115 5.81 -7.33 -9.28
N VAL A 116 5.30 -8.56 -9.14
CA VAL A 116 5.49 -9.62 -10.13
C VAL A 116 4.19 -9.79 -10.91
N VAL A 117 4.25 -9.57 -12.22
CA VAL A 117 3.08 -9.70 -13.11
C VAL A 117 3.14 -11.03 -13.85
N LEU A 118 2.10 -11.85 -13.68
CA LEU A 118 1.96 -13.16 -14.31
C LEU A 118 0.79 -13.14 -15.29
N ALA A 119 0.95 -13.82 -16.43
CA ALA A 119 -0.17 -14.08 -17.33
C ALA A 119 -1.16 -15.05 -16.67
N ASP A 120 -2.45 -14.83 -16.90
CA ASP A 120 -3.48 -15.82 -16.59
C ASP A 120 -3.37 -16.95 -17.63
N GLU A 121 -2.53 -17.95 -17.34
CA GLU A 121 -2.45 -19.15 -18.17
C GLU A 121 -3.69 -20.01 -17.91
N GLU A 122 -4.53 -20.17 -18.94
CA GLU A 122 -5.64 -21.14 -18.94
C GLU A 122 -5.06 -22.54 -18.64
N HIS A 123 -5.15 -22.98 -17.40
CA HIS A 123 -5.00 -24.39 -17.07
C HIS A 123 -6.19 -25.13 -17.67
N LYS A 124 -5.96 -25.79 -18.81
CA LYS A 124 -6.88 -26.78 -19.37
C LYS A 124 -6.78 -28.11 -18.64
#